data_AF-A0A165M0I0-F1
#
_entry.id   AF-A0A165M0I0-F1
#
_cell.length_a   1.000
_cell.length_b   1.000
_cell.length_c   1.000
_cell.angle_alpha   90.00
_cell.angle_beta   90.00
_cell.angle_gamma   90.00
#
_symmetry.space_group_name_H-M   'P 1'
#
loop_
_entity.id
_entity.type
_entity.pdbx_description
1 polymer ?
#
loop_
_entity_poly.entity_id
_entity_poly.type
_entity_poly.pdbx_seq_one_letter_code
_entity_poly.pdbx_strand_id
1 'polypeptide(L)'
;MALNGITQRDAHAAIRLVHKYHTPDRRRTRENLDATRNAIRTYNGTSPTDEQIWQATKAPLLSRNVRNFLWKALHGGHKIGNYFTNMPAPWCDYAICPLCEETETLQHILFECRSAETQTIWQLARDFLSPRLDEWPSLEVGSVLGCPLLEVKNDDNKTDHGLSRALRIVISESAFLIWKIRCERRIEYEDHPDDYYYYYYSPTAEEVTGRWNAIINQRIAHDRRLTNKRRYKNKALNEDLVLDTWYALLDLADNVPANWIRHPGVLVGRGTSRPRGRER
;
A
#
# COMPACT_ATOMS: atom_id res chain seq x y z
N MET A 1 31.15 -34.42 18.29
CA MET A 1 30.08 -35.07 17.49
C MET A 1 30.13 -34.50 16.08
N ALA A 2 30.42 -35.31 15.08
CA ALA A 2 30.32 -34.89 13.68
C ALA A 2 28.84 -34.79 13.28
N LEU A 3 28.41 -33.66 12.74
CA LEU A 3 27.06 -33.45 12.20
C LEU A 3 26.89 -34.16 10.85
N ASN A 4 27.06 -35.49 10.83
CA ASN A 4 26.83 -36.28 9.63
C ASN A 4 25.33 -36.37 9.34
N GLY A 5 24.91 -35.94 8.14
CA GLY A 5 23.54 -36.06 7.65
C GLY A 5 22.62 -34.84 7.87
N ILE A 6 23.09 -33.77 8.52
CA ILE A 6 22.31 -32.53 8.60
C ILE A 6 22.31 -31.81 7.25
N THR A 7 21.13 -31.45 6.73
CA THR A 7 21.07 -30.62 5.53
C THR A 7 21.17 -29.13 5.90
N GLN A 8 21.57 -28.29 4.94
CA GLN A 8 21.57 -26.83 5.13
C GLN A 8 20.19 -26.30 5.57
N ARG A 9 19.11 -26.92 5.08
CA ARG A 9 17.73 -26.59 5.47
C ARG A 9 17.50 -26.84 6.96
N ASP A 10 17.95 -27.99 7.46
CA ASP A 10 17.76 -28.39 8.85
C ASP A 10 18.62 -27.53 9.79
N ALA A 11 19.87 -27.26 9.40
CA ALA A 11 20.74 -26.34 10.12
C ALA A 11 20.15 -24.93 10.19
N HIS A 12 19.63 -24.39 9.08
CA HIS A 12 19.01 -23.07 9.05
C HIS A 12 17.68 -23.02 9.83
N ALA A 13 16.90 -24.10 9.83
CA ALA A 13 15.70 -24.21 10.67
C ALA A 13 16.06 -24.19 12.16
N ALA A 14 17.08 -24.95 12.57
CA ALA A 14 17.56 -24.97 13.95
C ALA A 14 18.06 -23.59 14.41
N ILE A 15 18.89 -22.91 13.59
CA ILE A 15 19.36 -21.55 13.89
C ILE A 15 18.18 -20.58 14.06
N ARG A 16 17.17 -20.64 13.18
CA ARG A 16 15.97 -19.79 13.30
C ARG A 16 15.17 -20.08 14.57
N LEU A 17 15.06 -21.34 14.99
CA LEU A 17 14.38 -21.70 16.24
C LEU A 17 15.12 -21.15 17.46
N VAL A 18 16.45 -21.30 17.50
CA VAL A 18 17.30 -20.76 18.57
C VAL A 18 17.18 -19.23 18.62
N HIS A 19 17.31 -18.56 17.48
CA HIS A 19 17.16 -17.10 17.41
C HIS A 19 15.76 -16.65 17.84
N LYS A 20 14.70 -17.38 17.45
CA LYS A 20 13.33 -17.07 17.87
C LYS A 20 13.17 -17.18 19.39
N TYR A 21 13.77 -18.21 20.00
CA TYR A 21 13.73 -18.40 21.45
C TYR A 21 14.43 -17.27 22.21
N HIS A 22 15.54 -16.75 21.67
CA HIS A 22 16.30 -15.68 22.31
C HIS A 22 15.87 -14.25 21.93
N THR A 23 15.06 -14.07 20.88
CA THR A 23 14.63 -12.74 20.46
C THR A 23 13.43 -12.32 21.33
N PRO A 24 13.56 -11.28 22.16
CA PRO A 24 12.44 -10.83 22.98
C PRO A 24 11.35 -10.24 22.09
N ASP A 25 10.10 -10.46 22.50
CA ASP A 25 8.96 -9.82 21.86
C ASP A 25 9.09 -8.30 21.95
N ARG A 26 9.06 -7.64 20.81
CA ARG A 26 9.11 -6.18 20.73
C ARG A 26 7.72 -5.61 20.99
N ARG A 27 7.59 -4.75 22.01
CA ARG A 27 6.32 -4.10 22.39
C ARG A 27 5.57 -3.52 21.18
N ARG A 28 6.24 -2.69 20.36
CA ARG A 28 5.62 -2.08 19.17
C ARG A 28 5.13 -3.10 18.15
N THR A 29 5.86 -4.21 17.96
CA THR A 29 5.43 -5.27 17.05
C THR A 29 4.14 -5.93 17.56
N ARG A 30 4.03 -6.17 18.87
CA ARG A 30 2.81 -6.69 19.49
C ARG A 30 1.64 -5.73 19.32
N GLU A 31 1.83 -4.45 19.66
CA GLU A 31 0.80 -3.40 19.52
C GLU A 31 0.29 -3.30 18.08
N ASN A 32 1.18 -3.31 17.09
CA ASN A 32 0.80 -3.26 15.68
C ASN A 32 0.07 -4.53 15.21
N LEU A 33 0.49 -5.72 15.68
CA LEU A 33 -0.21 -6.97 15.38
C LEU A 33 -1.61 -6.99 16.00
N ASP A 34 -1.76 -6.50 17.24
CA ASP A 34 -3.06 -6.39 17.91
C ASP A 34 -3.99 -5.42 17.17
N ALA A 35 -3.50 -4.23 16.79
CA ALA A 35 -4.24 -3.27 15.98
C ALA A 35 -4.66 -3.86 14.62
N THR A 36 -3.75 -4.60 13.98
CA THR A 36 -4.03 -5.29 12.70
C THR A 36 -5.13 -6.35 12.88
N ARG A 37 -5.03 -7.18 13.93
CA ARG A 37 -6.03 -8.22 14.22
C ARG A 37 -7.42 -7.64 14.46
N ASN A 38 -7.49 -6.52 15.19
CA ASN A 38 -8.74 -5.83 15.46
C ASN A 38 -9.33 -5.24 14.18
N ALA A 39 -8.54 -4.49 13.40
CA ALA A 39 -9.01 -3.89 12.15
C ALA A 39 -9.53 -4.94 11.15
N ILE A 40 -8.78 -6.05 10.96
CA ILE A 40 -9.22 -7.13 10.06
C ILE A 40 -10.42 -7.88 10.62
N ARG A 41 -10.54 -8.07 11.95
CA ARG A 41 -11.74 -8.64 12.55
C ARG A 41 -12.96 -7.76 12.32
N THR A 42 -12.83 -6.44 12.47
CA THR A 42 -13.91 -5.49 12.23
C THR A 42 -14.39 -5.55 10.79
N TYR A 43 -13.46 -5.64 9.82
CA TYR A 43 -13.83 -5.67 8.40
C TYR A 43 -14.29 -7.05 7.90
N ASN A 44 -13.53 -8.11 8.16
CA ASN A 44 -13.81 -9.47 7.66
C ASN A 44 -14.77 -10.27 8.57
N GLY A 45 -15.10 -9.78 9.76
CA GLY A 45 -15.82 -10.53 10.80
C GLY A 45 -14.97 -11.60 11.52
N THR A 46 -13.76 -11.89 11.04
CA THR A 46 -12.86 -12.92 11.61
C THR A 46 -11.47 -12.36 11.85
N SER A 47 -10.87 -12.74 12.98
CA SER A 47 -9.53 -12.26 13.36
C SER A 47 -8.45 -13.16 12.75
N PRO A 48 -7.46 -12.61 12.04
CA PRO A 48 -6.34 -13.39 11.52
C PRO A 48 -5.36 -13.74 12.65
N THR A 49 -4.59 -14.80 12.46
CA THR A 49 -3.42 -15.12 13.28
C THR A 49 -2.22 -14.24 12.90
N ASP A 50 -1.24 -14.12 13.81
CA ASP A 50 0.02 -13.41 13.51
C ASP A 50 0.72 -14.00 12.30
N GLU A 51 0.73 -15.33 12.16
CA GLU A 51 1.31 -16.01 11.01
C GLU A 51 0.59 -15.61 9.71
N GLN A 52 -0.74 -15.53 9.70
CA GLN A 52 -1.49 -15.05 8.54
C GLN A 52 -1.14 -13.60 8.19
N ILE A 53 -0.99 -12.71 9.17
CA ILE A 53 -0.56 -11.32 8.96
C ILE A 53 0.83 -11.30 8.31
N TRP A 54 1.81 -12.01 8.89
CA TRP A 54 3.16 -12.05 8.35
C TRP A 54 3.25 -12.66 6.95
N GLN A 55 2.48 -13.71 6.66
CA GLN A 55 2.41 -14.28 5.32
C GLN A 55 1.75 -13.33 4.32
N ALA A 56 0.71 -12.60 4.74
CA ALA A 56 0.01 -11.63 3.91
C ALA A 56 0.92 -10.49 3.43
N THR A 57 1.90 -10.06 4.23
CA THR A 57 2.92 -9.07 3.79
C THR A 57 3.74 -9.54 2.59
N LYS A 58 3.75 -10.84 2.29
CA LYS A 58 4.48 -11.43 1.16
C LYS A 58 3.59 -11.68 -0.05
N ALA A 59 2.32 -11.27 -0.01
CA ALA A 59 1.35 -11.54 -1.05
C ALA A 59 1.87 -11.13 -2.44
N PRO A 60 1.76 -12.00 -3.48
CA PRO A 60 2.25 -11.72 -4.83
C PRO A 60 1.71 -10.42 -5.45
N LEU A 61 0.50 -10.00 -5.05
CA LEU A 61 -0.13 -8.77 -5.51
C LEU A 61 0.61 -7.50 -5.04
N LEU A 62 1.37 -7.55 -3.94
CA LEU A 62 2.06 -6.37 -3.42
C LEU A 62 3.37 -6.15 -4.15
N SER A 63 3.68 -4.89 -4.48
CA SER A 63 4.99 -4.51 -5.00
C SER A 63 6.07 -4.70 -3.91
N ARG A 64 7.33 -4.95 -4.30
CA ARG A 64 8.42 -5.18 -3.34
C ARG A 64 8.55 -4.05 -2.31
N ASN A 65 8.37 -2.81 -2.76
CA ASN A 65 8.51 -1.64 -1.90
C ASN A 65 7.36 -1.55 -0.89
N VAL A 66 6.13 -1.84 -1.31
CA VAL A 66 4.97 -1.94 -0.42
C VAL A 66 5.18 -3.04 0.63
N ARG A 67 5.66 -4.23 0.24
CA ARG A 67 5.97 -5.30 1.21
C ARG A 67 6.97 -4.86 2.27
N ASN A 68 8.05 -4.18 1.85
CA ASN A 68 9.05 -3.65 2.75
C ASN A 68 8.49 -2.57 3.67
N PHE A 69 7.62 -1.70 3.15
CA PHE A 69 6.92 -0.68 3.92
C PHE A 69 6.03 -1.30 5.00
N LEU A 70 5.17 -2.26 4.64
CA LEU A 70 4.28 -2.95 5.57
C LEU A 70 5.07 -3.74 6.62
N TRP A 71 6.11 -4.47 6.21
CA TRP A 71 6.96 -5.23 7.12
C TRP A 71 7.66 -4.34 8.15
N LYS A 72 8.24 -3.22 7.71
CA LYS A 72 8.86 -2.23 8.61
C LYS A 72 7.82 -1.60 9.53
N ALA A 73 6.63 -1.30 9.01
CA ALA A 73 5.55 -0.70 9.77
C ALA A 73 5.04 -1.64 10.87
N LEU A 74 4.79 -2.92 10.57
CA LEU A 74 4.46 -3.95 11.57
C LEU A 74 5.52 -4.04 12.67
N HIS A 75 6.80 -3.98 12.31
CA HIS A 75 7.87 -3.98 13.31
C HIS A 75 8.05 -2.65 14.07
N GLY A 76 7.35 -1.58 13.69
CA GLY A 76 7.59 -0.24 14.22
C GLY A 76 8.98 0.30 13.88
N GLY A 77 9.54 -0.14 12.75
CA GLY A 77 10.91 0.12 12.31
C GLY A 77 11.10 1.35 11.42
N HIS A 78 10.02 2.09 11.14
CA HIS A 78 10.12 3.40 10.50
C HIS A 78 10.64 4.44 11.50
N LYS A 79 11.58 5.28 11.08
CA LYS A 79 12.14 6.36 11.91
C LYS A 79 11.20 7.55 11.85
N ILE A 80 10.26 7.63 12.79
CA ILE A 80 9.22 8.67 12.89
C ILE A 80 8.85 8.90 14.36
N GLY A 81 8.24 10.06 14.65
CA GLY A 81 7.66 10.39 15.94
C GLY A 81 8.62 10.15 17.11
N ASN A 82 8.16 9.36 18.08
CA ASN A 82 8.89 8.98 19.30
C ASN A 82 10.29 8.38 19.08
N TYR A 83 10.65 7.96 17.87
CA TYR A 83 12.03 7.57 17.56
C TYR A 83 13.02 8.75 17.76
N PHE A 84 12.59 9.98 17.45
CA PHE A 84 13.44 11.16 17.44
C PHE A 84 13.41 11.96 18.75
N THR A 85 12.38 11.79 19.59
CA THR A 85 12.13 12.65 20.78
C THR A 85 13.32 12.82 21.72
N ASN A 86 14.16 11.79 21.89
CA ASN A 86 15.31 11.81 22.81
C ASN A 86 16.64 12.08 22.10
N MET A 87 16.63 12.45 20.82
CA MET A 87 17.84 12.78 20.07
C MET A 87 18.20 14.27 20.28
N PRO A 88 19.48 14.67 20.13
CA PRO A 88 19.86 16.07 20.16
C PRO A 88 19.33 16.83 18.92
N ALA A 89 19.37 18.16 18.96
CA ALA A 89 19.07 18.99 17.80
C ALA A 89 20.08 18.75 16.65
N PRO A 90 19.65 18.79 15.38
CA PRO A 90 18.29 19.10 14.91
C PRO A 90 17.36 17.87 14.82
N TRP A 91 17.82 16.67 15.21
CA TRP A 91 17.07 15.43 14.97
C TRP A 91 15.77 15.31 15.77
N CYS A 92 15.69 15.92 16.96
CA CYS A 92 14.46 15.93 17.77
C CYS A 92 13.25 16.52 17.04
N ASP A 93 13.47 17.47 16.13
CA ASP A 93 12.41 18.21 15.43
C ASP A 93 11.62 17.30 14.48
N TYR A 94 12.23 16.21 14.02
CA TYR A 94 11.56 15.17 13.21
C TYR A 94 10.55 14.32 14.00
N ALA A 95 10.44 14.50 15.33
CA ALA A 95 9.41 13.85 16.12
C ALA A 95 8.01 14.46 15.90
N ILE A 96 7.94 15.75 15.55
CA ILE A 96 6.69 16.52 15.45
C ILE A 96 6.43 16.89 14.00
N CYS A 97 5.21 16.69 13.54
CA CYS A 97 4.76 17.17 12.23
C CYS A 97 4.57 18.69 12.28
N PRO A 98 5.27 19.50 11.45
CA PRO A 98 5.17 20.96 11.50
C PRO A 98 3.85 21.47 10.93
N LEU A 99 3.14 20.64 10.16
CA LEU A 99 1.81 21.01 9.65
C LEU A 99 0.75 20.91 10.72
N CYS A 100 0.92 20.00 11.67
CA CYS A 100 -0.10 19.63 12.62
C CYS A 100 0.29 19.91 14.06
N GLU A 101 1.57 20.13 14.35
CA GLU A 101 2.14 20.32 15.69
C GLU A 101 1.89 19.12 16.62
N GLU A 102 1.74 17.93 16.04
CA GLU A 102 1.51 16.67 16.75
C GLU A 102 2.64 15.67 16.50
N THR A 103 2.73 14.65 17.37
CA THR A 103 3.71 13.57 17.18
C THR A 103 3.45 12.86 15.85
N GLU A 104 4.46 12.83 14.98
CA GLU A 104 4.35 12.28 13.64
C GLU A 104 4.38 10.74 13.65
N THR A 105 3.27 10.13 14.08
CA THR A 105 3.09 8.67 14.06
C THR A 105 2.69 8.18 12.67
N LEU A 106 2.69 6.85 12.46
CA LEU A 106 2.19 6.29 11.20
C LEU A 106 0.69 6.54 11.02
N GLN A 107 -0.08 6.57 12.12
CA GLN A 107 -1.51 6.92 12.11
C GLN A 107 -1.68 8.37 11.66
N HIS A 108 -0.87 9.27 12.23
CA HIS A 108 -0.86 10.66 11.84
C HIS A 108 -0.55 10.83 10.35
N ILE A 109 0.58 10.27 9.90
CA ILE A 109 1.03 10.38 8.51
C ILE A 109 -0.01 9.84 7.53
N LEU A 110 -0.65 8.71 7.84
CA LEU A 110 -1.55 8.07 6.90
C LEU A 110 -2.97 8.61 6.93
N PHE A 111 -3.47 9.16 8.04
CA PHE A 111 -4.90 9.43 8.19
C PHE A 111 -5.25 10.79 8.79
N GLU A 112 -4.40 11.37 9.65
CA GLU A 112 -4.76 12.57 10.43
C GLU A 112 -4.03 13.82 9.92
N CYS A 113 -2.95 13.66 9.15
CA CYS A 113 -2.14 14.77 8.67
C CYS A 113 -2.91 15.69 7.73
N ARG A 114 -2.75 17.01 7.91
CA ARG A 114 -3.34 18.06 7.07
C ARG A 114 -2.66 18.22 5.69
N SER A 115 -1.69 17.38 5.38
CA SER A 115 -0.94 17.40 4.13
C SER A 115 -1.83 17.07 2.91
N ALA A 116 -1.52 17.66 1.76
CA ALA A 116 -2.24 17.40 0.51
C ALA A 116 -2.20 15.92 0.11
N GLU A 117 -1.05 15.23 0.28
CA GLU A 117 -0.92 13.82 -0.05
C GLU A 117 -1.92 12.93 0.70
N THR A 118 -2.08 13.15 2.00
CA THR A 118 -2.98 12.35 2.85
C THR A 118 -4.43 12.53 2.44
N GLN A 119 -4.87 13.79 2.28
CA GLN A 119 -6.27 14.10 1.97
C GLN A 119 -6.63 13.70 0.53
N THR A 120 -5.80 14.07 -0.44
CA THR A 120 -6.09 13.83 -1.86
C THR A 120 -6.01 12.34 -2.22
N ILE A 121 -5.03 11.59 -1.71
CA ILE A 121 -4.86 10.18 -2.11
C ILE A 121 -6.01 9.31 -1.59
N TRP A 122 -6.48 9.52 -0.36
CA TRP A 122 -7.62 8.73 0.13
C TRP A 122 -8.92 9.07 -0.57
N GLN A 123 -9.14 10.35 -0.91
CA GLN A 123 -10.28 10.75 -1.72
C GLN A 123 -10.24 10.07 -3.09
N LEU A 124 -9.10 10.11 -3.79
CA LEU A 124 -8.92 9.44 -5.09
C LEU A 124 -9.13 7.92 -4.99
N ALA A 125 -8.61 7.29 -3.93
CA ALA A 125 -8.76 5.86 -3.71
C ALA A 125 -10.23 5.46 -3.50
N ARG A 126 -10.99 6.26 -2.74
CA ARG A 126 -12.43 6.09 -2.52
C ARG A 126 -13.20 6.26 -3.82
N ASP A 127 -12.98 7.37 -4.53
CA ASP A 127 -13.69 7.68 -5.77
C ASP A 127 -13.40 6.66 -6.87
N PHE A 128 -12.19 6.11 -6.89
CA PHE A 128 -11.82 5.08 -7.85
C PHE A 128 -12.56 3.77 -7.62
N LEU A 129 -12.77 3.34 -6.36
CA LEU A 129 -13.47 2.09 -6.05
C LEU A 129 -14.98 2.23 -5.93
N SER A 130 -15.52 3.44 -5.81
CA SER A 130 -16.96 3.69 -5.64
C SER A 130 -17.89 3.07 -6.70
N PRO A 131 -17.48 2.81 -7.97
CA PRO A 131 -18.34 2.12 -8.92
C PRO A 131 -18.64 0.66 -8.57
N ARG A 132 -17.87 0.06 -7.66
CA ARG A 132 -18.01 -1.36 -7.27
C ARG A 132 -18.03 -1.62 -5.78
N LEU A 133 -17.62 -0.64 -4.98
CA LEU A 133 -17.55 -0.74 -3.53
C LEU A 133 -18.55 0.24 -2.93
N ASP A 134 -19.68 -0.28 -2.47
CA ASP A 134 -20.78 0.52 -1.93
C ASP A 134 -20.37 1.33 -0.71
N GLU A 135 -19.61 0.70 0.19
CA GLU A 135 -19.13 1.33 1.43
C GLU A 135 -17.61 1.32 1.49
N TRP A 136 -17.03 2.52 1.56
CA TRP A 136 -15.59 2.66 1.81
C TRP A 136 -15.25 2.24 3.23
N PRO A 137 -14.28 1.33 3.44
CA PRO A 137 -13.90 0.89 4.78
C PRO A 137 -13.44 2.06 5.66
N SER A 138 -13.78 2.00 6.95
CA SER A 138 -13.08 2.80 7.94
C SER A 138 -11.63 2.32 8.02
N LEU A 139 -10.68 3.20 7.65
CA LEU A 139 -9.27 2.87 7.59
C LEU A 139 -8.51 3.47 8.75
N GLU A 140 -7.68 2.64 9.36
CA GLU A 140 -6.67 3.01 10.35
C GLU A 140 -5.35 2.30 9.99
N VAL A 141 -4.29 2.54 10.77
CA VAL A 141 -3.00 1.85 10.57
C VAL A 141 -3.19 0.33 10.54
N GLY A 142 -3.97 -0.24 11.46
CA GLY A 142 -4.27 -1.67 11.46
C GLY A 142 -4.86 -2.18 10.14
N SER A 143 -5.75 -1.40 9.52
CA SER A 143 -6.37 -1.73 8.23
C SER A 143 -5.34 -1.75 7.10
N VAL A 144 -4.35 -0.84 7.10
CA VAL A 144 -3.26 -0.81 6.11
C VAL A 144 -2.28 -1.96 6.33
N LEU A 145 -1.88 -2.22 7.58
CA LEU A 145 -0.95 -3.30 7.91
C LEU A 145 -1.50 -4.68 7.57
N GLY A 146 -2.81 -4.86 7.77
CA GLY A 146 -3.55 -6.07 7.42
C GLY A 146 -4.17 -6.06 6.03
N CYS A 147 -3.99 -4.98 5.25
CA CYS A 147 -4.77 -4.78 4.02
C CYS A 147 -4.74 -5.97 3.05
N PRO A 148 -3.66 -6.76 2.89
CA PRO A 148 -3.65 -7.88 1.96
C PRO A 148 -4.60 -9.04 2.35
N LEU A 149 -5.18 -8.99 3.55
CA LEU A 149 -6.18 -9.93 4.08
C LEU A 149 -7.63 -9.45 3.90
N LEU A 150 -7.89 -8.23 3.43
CA LEU A 150 -9.25 -7.69 3.33
C LEU A 150 -10.09 -8.49 2.33
N GLU A 151 -11.28 -8.93 2.71
CA GLU A 151 -12.19 -9.70 1.88
C GLU A 151 -13.52 -8.96 1.70
N VAL A 152 -13.80 -8.56 0.47
CA VAL A 152 -15.11 -8.05 0.08
C VAL A 152 -16.03 -9.25 -0.17
N LYS A 153 -17.23 -9.21 0.40
CA LYS A 153 -18.28 -10.22 0.19
C LYS A 153 -19.26 -9.74 -0.87
N ASN A 154 -19.70 -10.64 -1.73
CA ASN A 154 -20.79 -10.40 -2.68
C ASN A 154 -22.15 -10.69 -2.03
N ASP A 155 -23.24 -10.51 -2.79
CA ASP A 155 -24.62 -10.73 -2.34
C ASP A 155 -24.89 -12.16 -1.82
N ASP A 156 -24.14 -13.14 -2.33
CA ASP A 156 -24.20 -14.55 -1.88
C ASP A 156 -23.36 -14.81 -0.62
N ASN A 157 -22.80 -13.77 0.01
CA ASN A 157 -21.85 -13.86 1.12
C ASN A 157 -20.57 -14.64 0.79
N LYS A 158 -20.21 -14.76 -0.49
CA LYS A 158 -18.95 -15.33 -0.97
C LYS A 158 -17.93 -14.23 -1.19
N THR A 159 -16.64 -14.56 -1.09
CA THR A 159 -15.57 -13.60 -1.35
C THR A 159 -15.55 -13.20 -2.84
N ASP A 160 -15.73 -11.91 -3.13
CA ASP A 160 -15.44 -11.33 -4.44
C ASP A 160 -13.91 -11.19 -4.57
N HIS A 161 -13.29 -12.12 -5.29
CA HIS A 161 -11.85 -12.17 -5.42
C HIS A 161 -11.26 -11.01 -6.22
N GLY A 162 -11.94 -10.53 -7.27
CA GLY A 162 -11.49 -9.40 -8.08
C GLY A 162 -11.55 -8.10 -7.31
N LEU A 163 -12.70 -7.78 -6.71
CA LEU A 163 -12.88 -6.55 -5.94
C LEU A 163 -12.02 -6.55 -4.67
N SER A 164 -11.91 -7.69 -3.97
CA SER A 164 -10.97 -7.82 -2.86
C SER A 164 -9.54 -7.53 -3.29
N ARG A 165 -9.12 -8.05 -4.46
CA ARG A 165 -7.78 -7.79 -5.00
C ARG A 165 -7.59 -6.32 -5.37
N ALA A 166 -8.59 -5.68 -5.98
CA ALA A 166 -8.56 -4.26 -6.31
C ALA A 166 -8.39 -3.40 -5.06
N LEU A 167 -9.22 -3.64 -4.05
CA LEU A 167 -9.18 -2.97 -2.74
C LEU A 167 -7.80 -3.10 -2.08
N ARG A 168 -7.25 -4.32 -2.04
CA ARG A 168 -5.92 -4.62 -1.49
C ARG A 168 -4.82 -3.81 -2.20
N ILE A 169 -4.85 -3.78 -3.53
CA ILE A 169 -3.87 -3.04 -4.35
C ILE A 169 -4.00 -1.54 -4.06
N VAL A 170 -5.20 -0.99 -4.19
CA VAL A 170 -5.47 0.44 -4.03
C VAL A 170 -5.06 0.93 -2.64
N ILE A 171 -5.51 0.28 -1.56
CA ILE A 171 -5.13 0.69 -0.19
C ILE A 171 -3.61 0.62 0.01
N SER A 172 -2.97 -0.46 -0.43
CA SER A 172 -1.54 -0.67 -0.19
C SER A 172 -0.65 0.31 -0.94
N GLU A 173 -0.98 0.62 -2.20
CA GLU A 173 -0.23 1.54 -3.03
C GLU A 173 -0.51 3.00 -2.62
N SER A 174 -1.75 3.33 -2.24
CA SER A 174 -2.12 4.64 -1.68
C SER A 174 -1.35 4.96 -0.40
N ALA A 175 -1.37 4.05 0.58
CA ALA A 175 -0.67 4.26 1.84
C ALA A 175 0.86 4.39 1.64
N PHE A 176 1.42 3.59 0.73
CA PHE A 176 2.84 3.68 0.42
C PHE A 176 3.20 4.97 -0.33
N LEU A 177 2.32 5.48 -1.20
CA LEU A 177 2.52 6.76 -1.88
C LEU A 177 2.47 7.93 -0.89
N ILE A 178 1.50 7.95 0.04
CA ILE A 178 1.44 8.95 1.13
C ILE A 178 2.75 8.95 1.90
N TRP A 179 3.21 7.77 2.34
CA TRP A 179 4.49 7.61 3.02
C TRP A 179 5.67 8.15 2.19
N LYS A 180 5.71 7.84 0.88
CA LYS A 180 6.79 8.26 0.00
C LYS A 180 6.83 9.78 -0.16
N ILE A 181 5.68 10.40 -0.44
CA ILE A 181 5.59 11.86 -0.58
C ILE A 181 5.96 12.55 0.74
N ARG A 182 5.48 12.03 1.88
CA ARG A 182 5.90 12.52 3.19
C ARG A 182 7.40 12.43 3.37
N CYS A 183 8.05 11.33 2.97
CA CYS A 183 9.51 11.21 3.07
C CYS A 183 10.25 12.20 2.17
N GLU A 184 9.80 12.42 0.94
CA GLU A 184 10.36 13.44 0.04
C GLU A 184 10.24 14.83 0.69
N ARG A 185 9.04 15.24 1.11
CA ARG A 185 8.79 16.51 1.80
C ARG A 185 9.66 16.69 3.06
N ARG A 186 9.60 15.71 3.98
CA ARG A 186 10.17 15.83 5.33
C ARG A 186 11.67 15.57 5.40
N ILE A 187 12.20 14.65 4.59
CA ILE A 187 13.58 14.16 4.72
C ILE A 187 14.47 14.67 3.59
N GLU A 188 13.94 14.77 2.36
CA GLU A 188 14.74 15.22 1.22
C GLU A 188 14.80 16.74 1.14
N TYR A 189 13.72 17.44 1.52
CA TYR A 189 13.63 18.90 1.49
C TYR A 189 13.64 19.56 2.87
N GLU A 190 13.92 18.80 3.93
CA GLU A 190 14.05 19.25 5.34
C GLU A 190 12.91 20.16 5.85
N ASP A 191 11.72 20.13 5.23
CA ASP A 191 10.65 21.10 5.46
C ASP A 191 11.18 22.54 5.60
N HIS A 192 11.91 23.05 4.59
CA HIS A 192 12.50 24.39 4.61
C HIS A 192 11.54 25.43 5.24
N PRO A 193 11.91 26.01 6.40
CA PRO A 193 10.98 26.74 7.28
C PRO A 193 10.65 28.17 6.83
N ASP A 194 11.16 28.62 5.67
CA ASP A 194 10.75 29.88 5.10
C ASP A 194 9.42 29.67 4.35
N ASP A 195 8.33 30.27 4.86
CA ASP A 195 6.95 30.16 4.35
C ASP A 195 6.80 30.28 2.82
N TYR A 196 7.72 31.00 2.16
CA TYR A 196 7.75 31.13 0.70
C TYR A 196 8.10 29.83 -0.03
N TYR A 197 8.96 28.99 0.57
CA TYR A 197 9.44 27.73 -0.01
C TYR A 197 8.61 26.52 0.42
N TYR A 198 7.88 26.59 1.53
CA TYR A 198 6.96 25.53 1.93
C TYR A 198 5.90 25.22 0.83
N TYR A 199 5.39 26.26 0.16
CA TYR A 199 4.50 26.13 -1.00
C TYR A 199 5.19 25.54 -2.24
N TYR A 200 6.53 25.62 -2.32
CA TYR A 200 7.31 25.14 -3.46
C TYR A 200 7.66 23.64 -3.35
N TYR A 201 7.80 23.12 -2.12
CA TYR A 201 8.25 21.74 -1.88
C TYR A 201 7.14 20.78 -1.42
N SER A 202 6.00 21.27 -0.95
CA SER A 202 4.81 20.44 -0.76
C SER A 202 4.11 20.25 -2.11
N PRO A 203 3.88 19.00 -2.56
CA PRO A 203 3.26 18.79 -3.86
C PRO A 203 1.83 19.30 -3.86
N THR A 204 1.43 19.92 -4.97
CA THR A 204 0.06 20.38 -5.15
C THR A 204 -0.89 19.19 -5.26
N ALA A 205 -2.19 19.40 -5.00
CA ALA A 205 -3.19 18.36 -5.17
C ALA A 205 -3.20 17.77 -6.60
N GLU A 206 -2.91 18.60 -7.62
CA GLU A 206 -2.77 18.16 -9.01
C GLU A 206 -1.56 17.23 -9.21
N GLU A 207 -0.41 17.59 -8.64
CA GLU A 207 0.78 16.75 -8.71
C GLU A 207 0.56 15.42 -7.96
N VAL A 208 -0.03 15.47 -6.76
CA VAL A 208 -0.42 14.27 -5.99
C VAL A 208 -1.35 13.38 -6.81
N THR A 209 -2.36 13.97 -7.46
CA THR A 209 -3.30 13.25 -8.33
C THR A 209 -2.59 12.59 -9.50
N GLY A 210 -1.69 13.30 -10.18
CA GLY A 210 -0.88 12.76 -11.27
C GLY A 210 -0.01 11.58 -10.83
N ARG A 211 0.66 11.70 -9.68
CA ARG A 211 1.49 10.63 -9.09
C ARG A 211 0.65 9.41 -8.72
N TRP A 212 -0.52 9.61 -8.13
CA TRP A 212 -1.43 8.51 -7.77
C TRP A 212 -1.95 7.78 -9.00
N ASN A 213 -2.45 8.51 -10.00
CA ASN A 213 -2.88 7.95 -11.28
C ASN A 213 -1.75 7.17 -11.96
N ALA A 214 -0.52 7.69 -11.94
CA ALA A 214 0.64 7.02 -12.51
C ALA A 214 0.93 5.66 -11.82
N ILE A 215 0.83 5.60 -10.49
CA ILE A 215 1.02 4.35 -9.74
C ILE A 215 -0.07 3.33 -10.08
N ILE A 216 -1.35 3.72 -10.06
CA ILE A 216 -2.45 2.79 -10.38
C ILE A 216 -2.37 2.32 -11.84
N ASN A 217 -2.06 3.22 -12.78
CA ASN A 217 -1.79 2.86 -14.18
C ASN A 217 -0.63 1.86 -14.31
N GLN A 218 0.45 2.05 -13.53
CA GLN A 218 1.57 1.10 -13.49
C GLN A 218 1.13 -0.26 -12.96
N ARG A 219 0.22 -0.31 -11.97
CA ARG A 219 -0.34 -1.56 -11.44
C ARG A 219 -1.16 -2.31 -12.50
N ILE A 220 -2.04 -1.61 -13.20
CA ILE A 220 -2.83 -2.18 -14.30
C ILE A 220 -1.90 -2.71 -15.39
N ALA A 221 -0.92 -1.90 -15.82
CA ALA A 221 0.07 -2.31 -16.82
C ALA A 221 0.90 -3.53 -16.37
N HIS A 222 1.23 -3.63 -15.09
CA HIS A 222 1.95 -4.77 -14.53
C HIS A 222 1.10 -6.04 -14.58
N ASP A 223 -0.16 -5.98 -14.11
CA ASP A 223 -1.07 -7.12 -14.13
C ASP A 223 -1.30 -7.62 -15.57
N ARG A 224 -1.49 -6.71 -16.53
CA ARG A 224 -1.55 -7.05 -17.98
C ARG A 224 -0.32 -7.79 -18.47
N ARG A 225 0.88 -7.37 -18.05
CA ARG A 225 2.12 -8.05 -18.47
C ARG A 225 2.19 -9.44 -17.87
N LEU A 226 1.79 -9.59 -16.61
CA LEU A 226 1.86 -10.86 -15.89
C LEU A 226 0.91 -11.94 -16.42
N THR A 227 -0.11 -11.60 -17.22
CA THR A 227 -0.99 -12.60 -17.84
C THR A 227 -0.34 -13.38 -18.99
N ASN A 228 0.84 -12.97 -19.47
CA ASN A 228 1.51 -13.62 -20.59
C ASN A 228 1.96 -15.06 -20.26
N LYS A 229 1.13 -16.04 -20.62
CA LYS A 229 1.38 -17.48 -20.43
C LYS A 229 2.63 -17.99 -21.16
N ARG A 230 3.01 -17.39 -22.30
CA ARG A 230 4.24 -17.78 -23.01
C ARG A 230 5.48 -17.43 -22.20
N ARG A 231 5.50 -16.25 -21.57
CA ARG A 231 6.63 -15.76 -20.77
C ARG A 231 6.68 -16.37 -19.37
N TYR A 232 5.53 -16.44 -18.69
CA TYR A 232 5.47 -16.80 -17.27
C TYR A 232 4.96 -18.22 -16.99
N LYS A 233 4.51 -18.96 -18.01
CA LYS A 233 4.02 -20.35 -17.90
C LYS A 233 2.99 -20.50 -16.77
N ASN A 234 3.22 -21.40 -15.82
CA ASN A 234 2.38 -21.64 -14.65
C ASN A 234 2.39 -20.50 -13.61
N LYS A 235 3.28 -19.50 -13.74
CA LYS A 235 3.31 -18.30 -12.90
C LYS A 235 2.57 -17.12 -13.54
N ALA A 236 1.99 -17.29 -14.73
CA ALA A 236 1.19 -16.25 -15.34
C ALA A 236 -0.06 -15.96 -14.50
N LEU A 237 -0.41 -14.69 -14.38
CA LEU A 237 -1.64 -14.27 -13.73
C LEU A 237 -2.83 -14.70 -14.60
N ASN A 238 -3.93 -15.13 -13.96
CA ASN A 238 -5.14 -15.49 -14.68
C ASN A 238 -5.74 -14.23 -15.34
N GLU A 239 -6.03 -14.30 -16.65
CA GLU A 239 -6.65 -13.19 -17.39
C GLU A 239 -8.01 -12.81 -16.79
N ASP A 240 -8.85 -13.78 -16.44
CA ASP A 240 -10.19 -13.54 -15.87
C ASP A 240 -10.10 -12.82 -14.53
N LEU A 241 -9.12 -13.21 -13.69
CA LEU A 241 -8.87 -12.51 -12.41
C LEU A 241 -8.45 -11.06 -12.65
N VAL A 242 -7.64 -10.77 -13.68
CA VAL A 242 -7.23 -9.39 -14.00
C VAL A 242 -8.41 -8.58 -14.51
N LEU A 243 -9.22 -9.15 -15.39
CA LEU A 243 -10.43 -8.51 -15.90
C LEU A 243 -11.38 -8.21 -14.74
N ASP A 244 -11.65 -9.18 -13.88
CA ASP A 244 -12.48 -9.01 -12.69
C ASP A 244 -11.87 -8.04 -11.68
N THR A 245 -10.54 -7.96 -11.53
CA THR A 245 -9.91 -6.97 -10.63
C THR A 245 -10.22 -5.54 -11.05
N TRP A 246 -10.20 -5.23 -12.35
CA TRP A 246 -10.33 -3.86 -12.85
C TRP A 246 -11.67 -3.58 -13.54
N TYR A 247 -12.59 -4.56 -13.55
CA TYR A 247 -13.92 -4.43 -14.13
C TYR A 247 -14.61 -3.19 -13.55
N ALA A 248 -15.25 -2.39 -14.41
CA ALA A 248 -15.95 -1.13 -14.08
C ALA A 248 -15.12 -0.03 -13.36
N LEU A 249 -13.81 -0.21 -13.17
CA LEU A 249 -12.93 0.79 -12.53
C LEU A 249 -12.13 1.62 -13.55
N LEU A 250 -12.11 1.19 -14.81
CA LEU A 250 -11.29 1.79 -15.87
C LEU A 250 -12.13 2.69 -16.77
N ASP A 251 -11.55 3.80 -17.21
CA ASP A 251 -12.15 4.67 -18.22
C ASP A 251 -11.81 4.11 -19.61
N LEU A 252 -12.63 3.18 -20.08
CA LEU A 252 -12.46 2.54 -21.38
C LEU A 252 -13.30 3.26 -22.44
N ALA A 253 -12.71 3.50 -23.61
CA ALA A 253 -13.48 3.97 -24.75
C ALA A 253 -14.48 2.89 -25.22
N ASP A 254 -15.61 3.31 -25.81
CA ASP A 254 -16.71 2.42 -26.24
C ASP A 254 -16.26 1.29 -27.18
N ASN A 255 -15.14 1.47 -27.88
CA ASN A 255 -14.59 0.50 -28.82
C ASN A 255 -13.59 -0.49 -28.21
N VAL A 256 -13.35 -0.43 -26.90
CA VAL A 256 -12.47 -1.39 -26.21
C VAL A 256 -13.28 -2.65 -25.91
N PRO A 257 -12.83 -3.85 -26.35
CA PRO A 257 -13.56 -5.07 -26.07
C PRO A 257 -13.48 -5.45 -24.58
N ALA A 258 -14.42 -6.26 -24.13
CA ALA A 258 -14.49 -6.76 -22.76
C ALA A 258 -13.14 -7.33 -22.25
N ASN A 259 -12.43 -8.07 -23.11
CA ASN A 259 -11.04 -8.43 -22.84
C ASN A 259 -10.06 -7.35 -23.35
N TRP A 260 -9.83 -6.34 -22.51
CA TRP A 260 -8.96 -5.21 -22.82
C TRP A 260 -7.46 -5.49 -22.58
N ILE A 261 -7.07 -6.67 -22.08
CA ILE A 261 -5.68 -6.98 -21.65
C ILE A 261 -4.66 -6.67 -22.75
N ARG A 262 -5.02 -6.93 -24.01
CA ARG A 262 -4.15 -6.74 -25.18
C ARG A 262 -4.37 -5.40 -25.91
N HIS A 263 -5.31 -4.57 -25.45
CA HIS A 263 -5.65 -3.31 -26.09
C HIS A 263 -4.82 -2.14 -25.55
N PRO A 264 -4.27 -1.26 -26.41
CA PRO A 264 -3.62 -0.03 -25.96
C PRO A 264 -4.66 0.95 -25.38
N GLY A 265 -4.20 1.94 -24.60
CA GLY A 265 -5.06 3.05 -24.16
C GLY A 265 -5.92 2.83 -22.91
N VAL A 266 -5.67 1.76 -22.14
CA VAL A 266 -6.36 1.52 -20.86
C VAL A 266 -5.67 2.31 -19.76
N LEU A 267 -6.35 3.35 -19.24
CA LEU A 267 -5.82 4.27 -18.23
C LEU A 267 -6.82 4.53 -17.10
N VAL A 268 -6.30 5.04 -15.99
CA VAL A 268 -7.04 5.71 -14.92
C VAL A 268 -6.79 7.21 -14.98
N GLY A 269 -7.86 8.00 -14.81
CA GLY A 269 -7.86 9.46 -14.86
C GLY A 269 -8.87 10.00 -15.88
N ARG A 270 -10.06 10.39 -15.42
CA ARG A 270 -10.99 11.21 -16.22
C ARG A 270 -10.45 12.64 -16.26
N GLY A 271 -10.23 13.20 -17.45
CA GLY A 271 -10.17 14.66 -17.61
C GLY A 271 -8.86 15.31 -18.06
N THR A 272 -7.78 14.57 -18.37
CA THR A 272 -6.68 15.14 -19.17
C THR A 272 -6.70 14.57 -20.57
N SER A 273 -7.78 14.83 -21.31
CA SER A 273 -7.77 14.70 -22.76
C SER A 273 -6.70 15.65 -23.29
N ARG A 274 -5.47 15.16 -23.46
CA ARG A 274 -4.44 15.87 -24.22
C ARG A 274 -5.08 16.14 -25.59
N PRO A 275 -5.17 17.40 -26.07
CA PRO A 275 -5.73 17.65 -27.38
C PRO A 275 -5.02 16.73 -28.38
N ARG A 276 -5.79 16.03 -29.21
CA ARG A 276 -5.19 15.26 -30.31
C ARG A 276 -4.26 16.22 -31.04
N GLY A 277 -2.96 15.95 -30.99
CA GLY A 277 -1.98 16.68 -31.77
C GLY A 277 -2.48 16.67 -33.21
N ARG A 278 -2.67 17.86 -33.78
CA ARG A 278 -2.99 18.02 -35.20
C ARG A 278 -1.99 17.20 -36.00
N GLU A 279 -2.51 16.37 -36.89
CA GLU A 279 -1.72 15.86 -37.99
C GLU A 279 -1.30 17.06 -38.86
N ARG A 280 0.02 17.15 -39.09
CA ARG A 280 0.74 18.03 -40.03
C ARG A 280 0.97 19.46 -39.59
#